data_AF-A0AAF0DV69-F1
#
_entry.id   AF-A0AAF0DV69-F1
#
_cell.length_a   1.000
_cell.length_b   1.000
_cell.length_c   1.000
_cell.angle_alpha   90.00
_cell.angle_beta   90.00
_cell.angle_gamma   90.00
#
_symmetry.space_group_name_H-M   'P 1'
#
loop_
_entity.id
_entity.type
_entity.pdbx_description
1 polymer ?
#
loop_
_entity_poly.entity_id
_entity_poly.type
_entity_poly.pdbx_seq_one_letter_code
_entity_poly.pdbx_strand_id
1 'polypeptide(L)'
;MGSVVLNDPIFASYVLATTADITELLTHTQVHSVYLPIALLSLVHAVRISHATRQLSGGAQSRLRLFQSVVLDLIVLFGGATVVALLLGAPLPILFSPVSIALYASVHIVLSVSGLGDALLALHAKTGLAADLVLAAIDATCRTEAIATYALTQVRFHPSPAVSHSLFAQVVVGALLSGGLPLLVGIFHLNSPAGLWSFGTPSWLHKPSLLLFPDLWGGMAVVLVLLFMTSSPEEPLIPVPLLHAAPLRETTTKVLSRVFAPHPTRLLEKRAGLTSLPYLSLREAKAVSALVLFVILAMPLVWRHVLVRVPATPAKAHGKETKTPKTKATKATKAKAETTKSCVTCGRRN
;
A
#
# COMPACT_ATOMS: atom_id res chain seq x y z
N MET A 1 -20.76 19.88 30.63
CA MET A 1 -19.54 19.36 31.29
C MET A 1 -18.64 18.48 30.41
N GLY A 2 -19.05 18.06 29.20
CA GLY A 2 -18.21 17.20 28.33
C GLY A 2 -17.15 17.89 27.46
N SER A 3 -17.11 19.24 27.39
CA SER A 3 -16.22 19.98 26.49
C SER A 3 -14.88 20.42 27.09
N VAL A 4 -14.68 20.26 28.40
CA VAL A 4 -13.47 20.72 29.10
C VAL A 4 -12.36 19.67 29.07
N VAL A 5 -12.71 18.38 29.12
CA VAL A 5 -11.73 17.27 29.14
C VAL A 5 -11.03 17.10 27.79
N LEU A 6 -11.69 17.44 26.68
CA LEU A 6 -11.14 17.30 25.32
C LEU A 6 -10.09 18.37 24.96
N ASN A 7 -10.01 19.47 25.71
CA ASN A 7 -9.07 20.56 25.45
C ASN A 7 -7.87 20.54 26.41
N ASP A 8 -7.70 19.51 27.23
CA ASP A 8 -6.53 19.39 28.10
C ASP A 8 -5.32 18.87 27.28
N PRO A 9 -4.30 19.71 27.03
CA PRO A 9 -3.11 19.31 26.29
C PRO A 9 -2.33 18.18 26.99
N ILE A 10 -2.49 18.02 28.31
CA ILE A 10 -1.87 16.93 29.07
C ILE A 10 -2.50 15.61 28.66
N PHE A 11 -3.83 15.56 28.58
CA PHE A 11 -4.55 14.36 28.16
C PHE A 11 -4.23 13.99 26.72
N ALA A 12 -4.19 14.98 25.81
CA ALA A 12 -3.80 14.75 24.42
C ALA A 12 -2.37 14.21 24.28
N SER A 13 -1.42 14.75 25.06
CA SER A 13 -0.03 14.25 25.07
C SER A 13 0.07 12.83 25.61
N TYR A 14 -0.72 12.48 26.65
CA TYR A 14 -0.74 11.14 27.21
C TYR A 14 -1.31 10.10 26.23
N VAL A 15 -2.39 10.43 25.52
CA VAL A 15 -2.98 9.56 24.50
C VAL A 15 -2.00 9.34 23.34
N LEU A 16 -1.32 10.39 22.89
CA LEU A 16 -0.32 10.29 21.84
C LEU A 16 0.87 9.44 22.28
N ALA A 17 1.42 9.69 23.47
CA ALA A 17 2.51 8.90 24.05
C ALA A 17 2.10 7.42 24.18
N THR A 18 0.90 7.14 24.66
CA THR A 18 0.38 5.76 24.78
C THR A 18 0.28 5.07 23.41
N THR A 19 -0.20 5.79 22.39
CA THR A 19 -0.31 5.24 21.02
C THR A 19 1.08 4.97 20.44
N ALA A 20 2.02 5.88 20.69
CA ALA A 20 3.42 5.74 20.31
C ALA A 20 4.08 4.55 21.00
N ASP A 21 3.84 4.35 22.30
CA ASP A 21 4.35 3.24 23.10
C ASP A 21 3.78 1.90 22.64
N ILE A 22 2.49 1.83 22.32
CA ILE A 22 1.87 0.60 21.76
C ILE A 22 2.50 0.27 20.41
N THR A 23 2.70 1.27 19.55
CA THR A 23 3.30 1.05 18.22
C THR A 23 4.74 0.55 18.36
N GLU A 24 5.52 1.15 19.25
CA GLU A 24 6.89 0.74 19.55
C GLU A 24 6.93 -0.68 20.16
N LEU A 25 6.04 -0.97 21.11
CA LEU A 25 5.89 -2.29 21.70
C LEU A 25 5.61 -3.34 20.62
N LEU A 26 4.66 -3.10 19.72
CA LEU A 26 4.35 -4.05 18.63
C LEU A 26 5.49 -4.22 17.63
N THR A 27 6.30 -3.18 17.43
CA THR A 27 7.44 -3.18 16.51
C THR A 27 8.66 -3.87 17.10
N HIS A 28 8.85 -3.83 18.42
CA HIS A 28 10.01 -4.42 19.10
C HIS A 28 9.73 -5.75 19.79
N THR A 29 8.47 -6.05 20.12
CA THR A 29 8.10 -7.33 20.73
C THR A 29 8.28 -8.45 19.71
N GLN A 30 9.19 -9.37 20.02
CA GLN A 30 9.44 -10.55 19.21
C GLN A 30 8.40 -11.64 19.51
N VAL A 31 8.01 -12.41 18.49
CA VAL A 31 7.09 -13.55 18.67
C VAL A 31 7.71 -14.60 19.59
N HIS A 32 9.00 -14.91 19.39
CA HIS A 32 9.76 -15.74 20.30
C HIS A 32 11.24 -15.35 20.26
N SER A 33 11.85 -15.06 21.41
CA SER A 33 13.22 -14.52 21.51
C SER A 33 14.36 -15.41 20.97
N VAL A 34 14.08 -16.67 20.66
CA VAL A 34 15.09 -17.69 20.31
C VAL A 34 14.74 -18.34 18.98
N TYR A 35 13.54 -18.93 18.89
CA TYR A 35 13.14 -19.68 17.70
C TYR A 35 12.56 -18.82 16.58
N LEU A 36 11.99 -17.66 16.92
CA LEU A 36 11.36 -16.77 15.94
C LEU A 36 11.53 -15.29 16.34
N PRO A 37 12.75 -14.74 16.26
CA PRO A 37 13.09 -13.39 16.70
C PRO A 37 12.59 -12.33 15.68
N ILE A 38 11.30 -12.39 15.37
CA ILE A 38 10.62 -11.56 14.40
C ILE A 38 9.63 -10.70 15.16
N ALA A 39 9.61 -9.40 14.85
CA ALA A 39 8.66 -8.46 15.43
C ALA A 39 7.21 -8.90 15.17
N LEU A 40 6.35 -8.77 16.18
CA LEU A 40 4.94 -9.13 16.09
C LEU A 40 4.24 -8.35 14.97
N LEU A 41 4.53 -7.05 14.85
CA LEU A 41 4.00 -6.23 13.76
C LEU A 41 4.40 -6.76 12.38
N SER A 42 5.64 -7.26 12.21
CA SER A 42 6.10 -7.86 10.95
C SER A 42 5.34 -9.14 10.60
N LEU A 43 5.01 -9.98 11.59
CA LEU A 43 4.19 -11.17 11.38
C LEU A 43 2.76 -10.80 10.99
N VAL A 44 2.14 -9.85 11.70
CA VAL A 44 0.79 -9.34 11.39
C VAL A 44 0.76 -8.73 9.99
N HIS A 45 1.78 -7.96 9.63
CA HIS A 45 1.92 -7.39 8.30
C HIS A 45 2.11 -8.45 7.22
N ALA A 46 2.87 -9.53 7.49
CA ALA A 46 3.00 -10.66 6.57
C ALA A 46 1.66 -11.36 6.31
N VAL A 47 0.83 -11.55 7.34
CA VAL A 47 -0.54 -12.07 7.17
C VAL A 47 -1.39 -11.12 6.32
N ARG A 48 -1.30 -9.80 6.60
CA ARG A 48 -2.02 -8.79 5.81
C ARG A 48 -1.57 -8.79 4.35
N ILE A 49 -0.26 -8.87 4.08
CA ILE A 49 0.27 -8.89 2.71
C ILE A 49 -0.21 -10.13 1.98
N SER A 50 -0.17 -11.31 2.62
CA SER A 50 -0.74 -12.54 2.06
C SER A 50 -2.23 -12.40 1.71
N HIS A 51 -3.01 -11.78 2.60
CA HIS A 51 -4.42 -11.48 2.34
C HIS A 51 -4.60 -10.52 1.16
N ALA A 52 -3.84 -9.42 1.12
CA ALA A 52 -3.89 -8.46 0.00
C ALA A 52 -3.49 -9.11 -1.33
N THR A 53 -2.47 -9.96 -1.35
CA THR A 53 -2.04 -10.77 -2.52
C THR A 53 -3.19 -11.66 -3.03
N ARG A 54 -3.92 -12.29 -2.12
CA ARG A 54 -5.08 -13.11 -2.47
C ARG A 54 -6.21 -12.27 -3.05
N GLN A 55 -6.52 -11.12 -2.44
CA GLN A 55 -7.51 -10.19 -2.98
C GLN A 55 -7.11 -9.68 -4.38
N LEU A 56 -5.85 -9.31 -4.56
CA LEU A 56 -5.30 -8.83 -5.82
C LEU A 56 -5.41 -9.88 -6.94
N SER A 57 -5.17 -11.16 -6.61
CA SER A 57 -5.25 -12.27 -7.57
C SER A 57 -6.66 -12.81 -7.81
N GLY A 58 -7.71 -12.09 -7.39
CA GLY A 58 -9.10 -12.47 -7.64
C GLY A 58 -9.81 -13.17 -6.47
N GLY A 59 -9.23 -13.15 -5.28
CA GLY A 59 -9.82 -13.70 -4.05
C GLY A 59 -10.08 -15.20 -4.17
N ALA A 60 -11.30 -15.63 -3.82
CA ALA A 60 -11.70 -17.03 -3.89
C ALA A 60 -11.73 -17.61 -5.33
N GLN A 61 -11.63 -16.76 -6.36
CA GLN A 61 -11.59 -17.17 -7.77
C GLN A 61 -10.15 -17.24 -8.33
N SER A 62 -9.14 -16.99 -7.50
CA SER A 62 -7.73 -17.06 -7.90
C SER A 62 -7.37 -18.47 -8.35
N ARG A 63 -6.66 -18.56 -9.47
CA ARG A 63 -6.13 -19.81 -10.05
C ARG A 63 -4.60 -19.81 -10.06
N LEU A 64 -3.97 -18.92 -9.31
CA LEU A 64 -2.52 -18.86 -9.21
C LEU A 64 -1.99 -20.11 -8.53
N ARG A 65 -0.94 -20.70 -9.10
CA ARG A 65 -0.21 -21.80 -8.45
C ARG A 65 0.59 -21.26 -7.27
N LEU A 66 0.87 -22.11 -6.28
CA LEU A 66 1.55 -21.70 -5.03
C LEU A 66 2.83 -20.89 -5.29
N PHE A 67 3.72 -21.37 -6.16
CA PHE A 67 4.95 -20.66 -6.49
C PHE A 67 4.69 -19.26 -7.05
N GLN A 68 3.77 -19.15 -8.01
CA GLN A 68 3.40 -17.87 -8.60
C GLN A 68 2.75 -16.93 -7.58
N SER A 69 1.92 -17.48 -6.68
CA SER A 69 1.30 -16.73 -5.59
C SER A 69 2.34 -16.18 -4.60
N VAL A 70 3.38 -16.97 -4.28
CA VAL A 70 4.51 -16.51 -3.46
C VAL A 70 5.30 -15.41 -4.16
N VAL A 71 5.56 -15.56 -5.46
CA VAL A 71 6.23 -14.50 -6.24
C VAL A 71 5.38 -13.22 -6.23
N LEU A 72 4.07 -13.32 -6.42
CA LEU A 72 3.17 -12.17 -6.33
C LEU A 72 3.20 -11.54 -4.94
N ASP A 73 3.25 -12.35 -3.89
CA ASP A 73 3.33 -11.89 -2.51
C ASP A 73 4.58 -11.04 -2.25
N LEU A 74 5.72 -11.50 -2.75
CA LEU A 74 6.97 -10.74 -2.68
C LEU A 74 6.92 -9.44 -3.51
N ILE A 75 6.25 -9.45 -4.66
CA ILE A 75 6.01 -8.23 -5.44
C ILE A 75 5.11 -7.25 -4.67
N VAL A 76 4.05 -7.75 -4.02
CA VAL A 76 3.15 -6.94 -3.18
C VAL A 76 3.92 -6.34 -2.00
N LEU A 77 4.80 -7.10 -1.36
CA LEU A 77 5.66 -6.63 -0.28
C LEU A 77 6.66 -5.57 -0.73
N PHE A 78 7.45 -5.86 -1.76
CA PHE A 78 8.60 -5.03 -2.14
C PHE A 78 8.32 -4.04 -3.27
N GLY A 79 7.13 -4.04 -3.87
CA GLY A 79 6.85 -3.29 -5.10
C GLY A 79 7.16 -1.80 -4.99
N GLY A 80 6.64 -1.13 -3.95
CA GLY A 80 6.93 0.30 -3.70
C GLY A 80 8.42 0.56 -3.44
N ALA A 81 9.05 -0.26 -2.59
CA ALA A 81 10.47 -0.13 -2.26
C ALA A 81 11.39 -0.41 -3.45
N THR A 82 11.01 -1.31 -4.34
CA THR A 82 11.73 -1.62 -5.60
C THR A 82 11.68 -0.42 -6.53
N VAL A 83 10.53 0.24 -6.69
CA VAL A 83 10.42 1.46 -7.50
C VAL A 83 11.28 2.58 -6.92
N VAL A 84 11.24 2.78 -5.60
CA VAL A 84 12.09 3.77 -4.91
C VAL A 84 13.57 3.46 -5.11
N ALA A 85 13.99 2.20 -4.92
CA ALA A 85 15.38 1.78 -5.09
C ALA A 85 15.87 2.02 -6.53
N LEU A 86 15.07 1.64 -7.54
CA LEU A 86 15.39 1.90 -8.94
C LEU A 86 15.54 3.39 -9.24
N LEU A 87 14.64 4.23 -8.70
CA LEU A 87 14.67 5.67 -8.93
C LEU A 87 15.89 6.35 -8.30
N LEU A 88 16.32 5.86 -7.12
CA LEU A 88 17.49 6.38 -6.40
C LEU A 88 18.81 5.70 -6.82
N GLY A 89 18.79 4.74 -7.75
CA GLY A 89 19.96 3.94 -8.09
C GLY A 89 20.50 3.10 -6.92
N ALA A 90 19.63 2.76 -5.97
CA ALA A 90 19.95 1.96 -4.79
C ALA A 90 19.77 0.45 -5.07
N PRO A 91 20.43 -0.44 -4.31
CA PRO A 91 20.22 -1.88 -4.44
C PRO A 91 18.75 -2.25 -4.20
N LEU A 92 18.27 -3.29 -4.89
CA LEU A 92 16.89 -3.75 -4.76
C LEU A 92 16.64 -4.47 -3.43
N PRO A 93 15.60 -4.13 -2.65
CA PRO A 93 15.29 -4.74 -1.34
C PRO A 93 15.23 -6.26 -1.35
N ILE A 94 14.73 -6.85 -2.44
CA ILE A 94 14.61 -8.29 -2.62
C ILE A 94 15.97 -9.00 -2.65
N LEU A 95 17.08 -8.29 -2.88
CA LEU A 95 18.41 -8.90 -2.94
C LEU A 95 19.11 -8.94 -1.58
N PHE A 96 18.72 -8.09 -0.62
CA PHE A 96 19.41 -7.95 0.66
C PHE A 96 18.53 -8.12 1.90
N SER A 97 17.26 -8.53 1.72
CA SER A 97 16.32 -8.77 2.83
C SER A 97 15.91 -10.24 2.96
N PRO A 98 16.85 -11.19 3.12
CA PRO A 98 16.55 -12.64 3.12
C PRO A 98 15.60 -13.04 4.25
N VAL A 99 15.71 -12.40 5.42
CA VAL A 99 14.83 -12.65 6.57
C VAL A 99 13.38 -12.26 6.24
N SER A 100 13.18 -11.09 5.63
CA SER A 100 11.86 -10.64 5.19
C SER A 100 11.29 -11.56 4.11
N ILE A 101 12.11 -11.99 3.14
CA ILE A 101 11.66 -12.92 2.09
C ILE A 101 11.21 -14.24 2.72
N ALA A 102 12.02 -14.82 3.61
CA ALA A 102 11.70 -16.07 4.28
C ALA A 102 10.42 -15.94 5.13
N LEU A 103 10.27 -14.86 5.90
CA LEU A 103 9.07 -14.62 6.71
C LEU A 103 7.81 -14.53 5.86
N TYR A 104 7.78 -13.65 4.85
CA TYR A 104 6.56 -13.40 4.09
C TYR A 104 6.21 -14.59 3.19
N ALA A 105 7.22 -15.21 2.55
CA ALA A 105 6.99 -16.43 1.78
C ALA A 105 6.48 -17.58 2.66
N SER A 106 7.08 -17.81 3.84
CA SER A 106 6.64 -18.90 4.73
C SER A 106 5.23 -18.66 5.27
N VAL A 107 4.91 -17.45 5.72
CA VAL A 107 3.56 -17.08 6.16
C VAL A 107 2.56 -17.28 5.02
N HIS A 108 2.88 -16.82 3.82
CA HIS A 108 2.01 -16.99 2.66
C HIS A 108 1.80 -18.48 2.31
N ILE A 109 2.85 -19.29 2.33
CA ILE A 109 2.77 -20.74 2.09
C ILE A 109 1.91 -21.41 3.15
N VAL A 110 2.14 -21.13 4.43
CA VAL A 110 1.36 -21.71 5.54
C VAL A 110 -0.11 -21.36 5.41
N LEU A 111 -0.45 -20.09 5.19
CA LEU A 111 -1.83 -19.65 4.98
C LEU A 111 -2.47 -20.31 3.74
N SER A 112 -1.67 -20.59 2.72
CA SER A 112 -2.14 -21.22 1.48
C SER A 112 -2.40 -22.71 1.61
N VAL A 113 -1.50 -23.44 2.26
CA VAL A 113 -1.59 -24.90 2.39
C VAL A 113 -2.59 -25.29 3.49
N SER A 114 -2.68 -24.52 4.56
CA SER A 114 -3.61 -24.80 5.67
C SER A 114 -5.08 -24.46 5.38
N GLY A 115 -5.36 -23.70 4.32
CA GLY A 115 -6.69 -23.14 4.04
C GLY A 115 -7.08 -21.94 4.91
N LEU A 116 -6.21 -21.52 5.85
CA LEU A 116 -6.47 -20.34 6.69
C LEU A 116 -6.60 -19.05 5.88
N GLY A 117 -5.86 -18.93 4.76
CA GLY A 117 -5.98 -17.78 3.87
C GLY A 117 -7.37 -17.64 3.26
N ASP A 118 -8.02 -18.75 2.89
CA ASP A 118 -9.39 -18.74 2.35
C ASP A 118 -10.42 -18.47 3.44
N ALA A 119 -10.19 -18.99 4.65
CA ALA A 119 -10.99 -18.66 5.82
C ALA A 119 -10.93 -17.15 6.15
N LEU A 120 -9.75 -16.52 6.04
CA LEU A 120 -9.58 -15.08 6.22
C LEU A 120 -10.32 -14.27 5.15
N LEU A 121 -10.28 -14.68 3.88
CA LEU A 121 -11.08 -14.07 2.81
C LEU A 121 -12.58 -14.16 3.10
N ALA A 122 -13.04 -15.34 3.53
CA ALA A 122 -14.45 -15.56 3.86
C ALA A 122 -14.89 -14.76 5.09
N LEU A 123 -14.03 -14.63 6.10
CA LEU A 123 -14.28 -13.78 7.27
C LEU A 123 -14.36 -12.31 6.87
N HIS A 124 -13.42 -11.83 6.06
CA HIS A 124 -13.43 -10.47 5.54
C HIS A 124 -14.75 -10.18 4.81
N ALA A 125 -15.19 -11.06 3.93
CA ALA A 125 -16.46 -10.90 3.22
C ALA A 125 -17.69 -10.79 4.16
N LYS A 126 -17.64 -11.39 5.36
CA LYS A 126 -18.71 -11.30 6.37
C LYS A 126 -18.64 -10.04 7.21
N THR A 127 -17.44 -9.58 7.57
CA THR A 127 -17.24 -8.42 8.45
C THR A 127 -17.23 -7.08 7.70
N GLY A 128 -17.02 -7.10 6.38
CA GLY A 128 -17.05 -5.92 5.50
C GLY A 128 -16.17 -4.78 6.02
N LEU A 129 -16.77 -3.61 6.20
CA LEU A 129 -16.10 -2.38 6.65
C LEU A 129 -15.21 -2.55 7.90
N ALA A 130 -15.61 -3.38 8.87
CA ALA A 130 -14.81 -3.55 10.08
C ALA A 130 -13.43 -4.15 9.78
N ALA A 131 -13.37 -5.16 8.89
CA ALA A 131 -12.10 -5.74 8.47
C ALA A 131 -11.31 -4.77 7.60
N ASP A 132 -11.97 -4.05 6.68
CA ASP A 132 -11.33 -3.01 5.86
C ASP A 132 -10.63 -1.95 6.74
N LEU A 133 -11.28 -1.48 7.81
CA LEU A 133 -10.70 -0.50 8.74
C LEU A 133 -9.52 -1.06 9.54
N VAL A 134 -9.61 -2.29 10.04
CA VAL A 134 -8.49 -2.93 10.76
C VAL A 134 -7.29 -3.11 9.84
N LEU A 135 -7.51 -3.58 8.61
CA LEU A 135 -6.44 -3.75 7.62
C LEU A 135 -5.82 -2.40 7.23
N ALA A 136 -6.64 -1.35 7.07
CA ALA A 136 -6.16 0.01 6.82
C ALA A 136 -5.30 0.55 7.99
N ALA A 137 -5.63 0.23 9.24
CA ALA A 137 -4.84 0.63 10.40
C ALA A 137 -3.48 -0.09 10.46
N ILE A 138 -3.45 -1.39 10.19
CA ILE A 138 -2.22 -2.18 10.07
C ILE A 138 -1.34 -1.60 8.95
N ASP A 139 -1.93 -1.35 7.78
CA ASP A 139 -1.23 -0.76 6.64
C ASP A 139 -0.66 0.61 6.92
N ALA A 140 -1.47 1.48 7.53
CA ALA A 140 -1.04 2.84 7.84
C ALA A 140 0.17 2.84 8.77
N THR A 141 0.17 1.95 9.77
CA THR A 141 1.29 1.78 10.71
C THR A 141 2.53 1.26 10.00
N CYS A 142 2.41 0.14 9.26
CA CYS A 142 3.56 -0.51 8.61
C CYS A 142 4.16 0.36 7.50
N ARG A 143 3.34 1.04 6.70
CA ARG A 143 3.82 1.94 5.66
C ARG A 143 4.45 3.20 6.22
N THR A 144 3.91 3.76 7.31
CA THR A 144 4.54 4.91 7.98
C THR A 144 5.92 4.53 8.49
N GLU A 145 6.05 3.34 9.10
CA GLU A 145 7.34 2.84 9.57
C GLU A 145 8.33 2.66 8.41
N ALA A 146 7.88 2.06 7.30
CA ALA A 146 8.70 1.90 6.10
C ALA A 146 9.11 3.26 5.49
N ILE A 147 8.22 4.26 5.45
CA ILE A 147 8.56 5.60 4.96
C ILE A 147 9.63 6.23 5.85
N ALA A 148 9.42 6.20 7.17
CA ALA A 148 10.31 6.83 8.13
C ALA A 148 11.70 6.18 8.18
N THR A 149 11.77 4.85 8.13
CA THR A 149 13.02 4.10 8.34
C THR A 149 13.73 3.70 7.05
N TYR A 150 13.01 3.50 5.95
CA TYR A 150 13.59 3.10 4.67
C TYR A 150 13.60 4.26 3.67
N ALA A 151 12.45 4.79 3.24
CA ALA A 151 12.43 5.75 2.13
C ALA A 151 13.15 7.07 2.45
N LEU A 152 12.88 7.67 3.61
CA LEU A 152 13.56 8.91 4.01
C LEU A 152 15.05 8.70 4.26
N THR A 153 15.43 7.56 4.82
CA THR A 153 16.83 7.15 5.01
C THR A 153 17.56 7.06 3.68
N GLN A 154 16.99 6.41 2.67
CA GLN A 154 17.60 6.29 1.34
C GLN A 154 17.83 7.65 0.68
N VAL A 155 16.90 8.59 0.82
CA VAL A 155 17.10 9.95 0.31
C VAL A 155 18.17 10.68 1.11
N ARG A 156 18.09 10.71 2.43
CA ARG A 156 19.03 11.46 3.30
C ARG A 156 20.48 10.99 3.16
N PHE A 157 20.70 9.69 2.96
CA PHE A 157 22.04 9.12 2.74
C PHE A 157 22.43 9.03 1.26
N HIS A 158 21.67 9.64 0.36
CA HIS A 158 21.99 9.62 -1.07
C HIS A 158 23.29 10.40 -1.35
N PRO A 159 24.21 9.89 -2.20
CA PRO A 159 25.52 10.54 -2.45
C PRO A 159 25.43 11.96 -3.03
N SER A 160 24.38 12.23 -3.81
CA SER A 160 24.14 13.56 -4.39
C SER A 160 23.46 14.50 -3.37
N PRO A 161 24.08 15.64 -3.01
CA PRO A 161 23.47 16.65 -2.12
C PRO A 161 22.15 17.22 -2.65
N ALA A 162 22.01 17.29 -3.98
CA ALA A 162 20.79 17.75 -4.63
C ALA A 162 19.60 16.82 -4.37
N VAL A 163 19.84 15.54 -4.08
CA VAL A 163 18.80 14.58 -3.72
C VAL A 163 18.63 14.52 -2.21
N SER A 164 19.73 14.45 -1.44
CA SER A 164 19.66 14.25 0.01
C SER A 164 18.98 15.39 0.76
N HIS A 165 19.09 16.62 0.27
CA HIS A 165 18.40 17.79 0.82
C HIS A 165 17.11 18.14 0.09
N SER A 166 16.70 17.38 -0.94
CA SER A 166 15.51 17.70 -1.73
C SER A 166 14.24 17.25 -1.03
N LEU A 167 13.42 18.23 -0.62
CA LEU A 167 12.06 17.97 -0.14
C LEU A 167 11.22 17.26 -1.20
N PHE A 168 11.39 17.64 -2.48
CA PHE A 168 10.69 16.98 -3.57
C PHE A 168 11.05 15.50 -3.65
N ALA A 169 12.34 15.16 -3.56
CA ALA A 169 12.79 13.77 -3.55
C ALA A 169 12.17 13.00 -2.37
N GLN A 170 12.22 13.58 -1.15
CA GLN A 170 11.63 12.98 0.05
C GLN A 170 10.12 12.71 -0.12
N VAL A 171 9.35 13.67 -0.64
CA VAL A 171 7.91 13.53 -0.87
C VAL A 171 7.60 12.48 -1.94
N VAL A 172 8.35 12.47 -3.05
CA VAL A 172 8.17 11.51 -4.15
C VAL A 172 8.46 10.09 -3.68
N VAL A 173 9.54 9.86 -2.92
CA VAL A 173 9.84 8.51 -2.43
C VAL A 173 8.80 8.03 -1.40
N GLY A 174 8.25 8.94 -0.58
CA GLY A 174 7.14 8.61 0.32
C GLY A 174 5.89 8.18 -0.43
N ALA A 175 5.54 8.92 -1.49
CA ALA A 175 4.43 8.58 -2.38
C ALA A 175 4.64 7.19 -2.99
N LEU A 176 5.80 6.95 -3.61
CA LEU A 176 6.11 5.70 -4.30
C LEU A 176 6.24 4.51 -3.35
N LEU A 177 6.75 4.70 -2.13
CA LEU A 177 6.81 3.63 -1.16
C LEU A 177 5.40 3.16 -0.74
N SER A 178 4.49 4.11 -0.53
CA SER A 178 3.09 3.80 -0.15
C SER A 178 2.24 3.31 -1.32
N GLY A 179 2.35 3.95 -2.49
CA GLY A 179 1.44 3.76 -3.64
C GLY A 179 2.11 3.26 -4.92
N GLY A 180 3.37 2.84 -4.90
CA GLY A 180 4.08 2.36 -6.08
C GLY A 180 3.62 0.98 -6.56
N LEU A 181 3.13 0.12 -5.66
CA LEU A 181 2.63 -1.21 -6.03
C LEU A 181 1.47 -1.16 -7.05
N PRO A 182 0.39 -0.37 -6.85
CA PRO A 182 -0.66 -0.22 -7.86
C PRO A 182 -0.14 0.16 -9.26
N LEU A 183 0.96 0.94 -9.34
CA LEU A 183 1.57 1.28 -10.63
C LEU A 183 2.14 0.04 -11.31
N LEU A 184 2.88 -0.79 -10.56
CA LEU A 184 3.42 -2.07 -11.05
C LEU A 184 2.31 -3.06 -11.43
N VAL A 185 1.24 -3.14 -10.62
CA VAL A 185 0.07 -3.97 -10.92
C VAL A 185 -0.54 -3.59 -12.26
N GLY A 186 -0.68 -2.29 -12.54
CA GLY A 186 -1.21 -1.79 -13.80
C GLY A 186 -0.32 -2.06 -15.00
N ILE A 187 1.01 -1.97 -14.83
CA ILE A 187 2.00 -2.20 -15.90
C ILE A 187 2.11 -3.69 -16.24
N PHE A 188 2.17 -4.56 -15.24
CA PHE A 188 2.43 -6.00 -15.40
C PHE A 188 1.18 -6.88 -15.35
N HIS A 189 0.00 -6.26 -15.28
CA HIS A 189 -1.30 -6.94 -15.21
C HIS A 189 -1.35 -8.02 -14.11
N LEU A 190 -0.80 -7.69 -12.94
CA LEU A 190 -0.57 -8.65 -11.85
C LEU A 190 -1.87 -9.13 -11.18
N ASN A 191 -2.97 -8.43 -11.41
CA ASN A 191 -4.30 -8.72 -10.88
C ASN A 191 -5.06 -9.81 -11.66
N SER A 192 -4.43 -10.46 -12.64
CA SER A 192 -5.04 -11.54 -13.44
C SER A 192 -5.37 -12.76 -12.57
N PRO A 193 -6.66 -13.15 -12.42
CA PRO A 193 -7.01 -14.33 -11.62
C PRO A 193 -6.52 -15.65 -12.22
N ALA A 194 -6.25 -15.67 -13.52
CA ALA A 194 -5.68 -16.82 -14.21
C ALA A 194 -4.14 -16.90 -14.08
N GLY A 195 -3.49 -15.91 -13.47
CA GLY A 195 -2.03 -15.84 -13.42
C GLY A 195 -1.39 -15.48 -14.76
N LEU A 196 -2.16 -14.95 -15.70
CA LEU A 196 -1.65 -14.49 -17.00
C LEU A 196 -1.13 -13.05 -16.83
N TRP A 197 0.12 -12.93 -16.39
CA TRP A 197 0.80 -11.63 -16.26
C TRP A 197 1.36 -11.21 -17.62
N SER A 198 1.21 -9.94 -17.94
CA SER A 198 1.63 -9.38 -19.23
C SER A 198 2.04 -7.92 -19.05
N PHE A 199 2.98 -7.48 -19.88
CA PHE A 199 3.32 -6.07 -19.94
C PHE A 199 2.29 -5.34 -20.80
N GLY A 200 1.76 -4.23 -20.28
CA GLY A 200 0.75 -3.44 -20.99
C GLY A 200 0.78 -1.97 -20.60
N THR A 201 0.06 -1.16 -21.38
CA THR A 201 -0.11 0.26 -21.09
C THR A 201 -1.04 0.42 -19.90
N PRO A 202 -0.57 0.99 -18.77
CA PRO A 202 -1.38 1.07 -17.57
C PRO A 202 -2.58 2.01 -17.76
N SER A 203 -3.68 1.71 -17.07
CA SER A 203 -4.91 2.51 -17.13
C SER A 203 -4.72 3.94 -16.63
N TRP A 204 -3.80 4.17 -15.70
CA TRP A 204 -3.48 5.50 -15.18
C TRP A 204 -2.80 6.41 -16.21
N LEU A 205 -2.20 5.86 -17.27
CA LEU A 205 -1.66 6.68 -18.37
C LEU A 205 -2.79 7.25 -19.23
N HIS A 206 -3.87 6.49 -19.39
CA HIS A 206 -5.06 6.92 -20.12
C HIS A 206 -5.98 7.81 -19.28
N LYS A 207 -6.01 7.55 -17.96
CA LYS A 207 -6.82 8.28 -16.99
C LYS A 207 -5.94 8.72 -15.83
N PRO A 208 -5.27 9.88 -15.94
CA PRO A 208 -4.37 10.38 -14.90
C PRO A 208 -5.06 10.61 -13.55
N SER A 209 -6.40 10.76 -13.52
CA SER A 209 -7.17 10.82 -12.27
C SER A 209 -7.02 9.56 -11.41
N LEU A 210 -6.62 8.42 -12.00
CA LEU A 210 -6.27 7.23 -11.25
C LEU A 210 -4.96 7.42 -10.46
N LEU A 211 -4.06 8.34 -10.83
CA LEU A 211 -2.90 8.65 -9.98
C LEU A 211 -3.28 9.39 -8.69
N LEU A 212 -4.54 9.82 -8.54
CA LEU A 212 -5.06 10.43 -7.31
C LEU A 212 -5.50 9.38 -6.27
N PHE A 213 -5.02 8.15 -6.34
CA PHE A 213 -5.36 7.15 -5.32
C PHE A 213 -4.86 7.58 -3.92
N PRO A 214 -5.64 7.27 -2.87
CA PRO A 214 -5.30 7.57 -1.48
C PRO A 214 -3.90 7.09 -1.06
N ASP A 215 -3.41 6.00 -1.65
CA ASP A 215 -2.10 5.43 -1.32
C ASP A 215 -0.93 6.37 -1.65
N LEU A 216 -0.95 7.03 -2.81
CA LEU A 216 0.11 7.95 -3.24
C LEU A 216 0.10 9.23 -2.40
N TRP A 217 -1.07 9.87 -2.29
CA TRP A 217 -1.24 11.09 -1.49
C TRP A 217 -1.04 10.86 0.00
N GLY A 218 -1.45 9.70 0.51
CA GLY A 218 -1.19 9.29 1.87
C GLY A 218 0.30 9.20 2.18
N GLY A 219 1.09 8.62 1.27
CA GLY A 219 2.55 8.58 1.41
C GLY A 219 3.19 9.97 1.41
N MET A 220 2.72 10.87 0.54
CA MET A 220 3.17 12.28 0.54
C MET A 220 2.83 12.98 1.85
N ALA A 221 1.60 12.80 2.34
CA ALA A 221 1.14 13.40 3.58
C ALA A 221 1.96 12.91 4.78
N VAL A 222 2.26 11.60 4.86
CA VAL A 222 3.13 11.03 5.88
C VAL A 222 4.50 11.69 5.89
N VAL A 223 5.15 11.86 4.74
CA VAL A 223 6.45 12.54 4.66
C VAL A 223 6.35 13.97 5.16
N LEU A 224 5.37 14.73 4.70
CA LEU A 224 5.20 16.13 5.11
C LEU A 224 4.95 16.26 6.61
N VAL A 225 4.12 15.39 7.19
CA VAL A 225 3.84 15.37 8.63
C VAL A 225 5.09 14.96 9.41
N LEU A 226 5.79 13.90 9.02
CA LEU A 226 7.04 13.48 9.66
C LEU A 226 8.06 14.62 9.64
N LEU A 227 8.35 15.18 8.47
CA LEU A 227 9.35 16.25 8.35
C LEU A 227 8.96 17.48 9.17
N PHE A 228 7.69 17.91 9.10
CA PHE A 228 7.22 19.05 9.88
C PHE A 228 7.36 18.81 11.38
N MET A 229 6.93 17.65 11.87
CA MET A 229 6.94 17.34 13.31
C MET A 229 8.34 17.09 13.86
N THR A 230 9.26 16.56 13.04
CA THR A 230 10.66 16.33 13.45
C THR A 230 11.59 17.50 13.16
N SER A 231 11.12 18.56 12.50
CA SER A 231 11.93 19.73 12.19
C SER A 231 12.19 20.58 13.44
N SER A 232 13.45 21.02 13.60
CA SER A 232 13.79 22.05 14.58
C SER A 232 13.32 23.43 14.08
N PRO A 233 12.87 24.34 14.96
CA PRO A 233 12.37 25.66 14.58
C PRO A 233 13.35 26.53 13.78
N GLU A 234 14.65 26.25 13.92
CA GLU A 234 15.75 27.01 13.35
C GLU A 234 16.21 26.50 11.97
N GLU A 235 15.82 25.27 11.57
CA GLU A 235 16.10 24.78 10.22
C GLU A 235 14.93 25.12 9.29
N PRO A 236 15.13 25.99 8.29
CA PRO A 236 14.11 26.23 7.27
C PRO A 236 13.94 24.97 6.43
N LEU A 237 12.94 24.17 6.80
CA LEU A 237 12.54 22.92 6.14
C LEU A 237 12.19 23.07 4.63
N ILE A 238 12.21 24.30 4.12
CA ILE A 238 11.63 24.72 2.85
C ILE A 238 12.45 25.91 2.29
N PRO A 239 13.42 25.70 1.38
CA PRO A 239 13.85 26.74 0.46
C PRO A 239 12.87 26.75 -0.73
N VAL A 240 11.62 27.12 -0.50
CA VAL A 240 10.59 27.16 -1.57
C VAL A 240 9.99 28.58 -1.62
N PRO A 241 10.25 29.34 -2.69
CA PRO A 241 9.70 30.69 -2.86
C PRO A 241 8.16 30.72 -3.01
N LEU A 242 7.49 29.56 -3.18
CA LEU A 242 6.05 29.48 -3.37
C LEU A 242 5.20 29.57 -2.08
N LEU A 243 5.81 29.39 -0.90
CA LEU A 243 5.14 29.49 0.41
C LEU A 243 5.44 30.82 1.13
N HIS A 244 5.85 31.85 0.38
CA HIS A 244 5.95 33.23 0.87
C HIS A 244 4.59 33.89 1.18
N ALA A 245 3.48 33.12 1.17
CA ALA A 245 2.28 33.49 1.90
C ALA A 245 2.53 33.31 3.41
N ALA A 246 3.30 34.23 3.99
CA ALA A 246 3.53 34.41 5.42
C ALA A 246 2.27 34.19 6.31
N PRO A 247 1.04 34.61 5.93
CA PRO A 247 -0.13 34.40 6.80
C PRO A 247 -0.49 32.92 6.97
N LEU A 248 -0.26 32.05 5.98
CA LEU A 248 -0.68 30.65 6.08
C LEU A 248 0.24 29.84 7.00
N ARG A 249 1.56 30.11 6.95
CA ARG A 249 2.56 29.49 7.85
C ARG A 249 2.31 29.90 9.29
N GLU A 250 2.05 31.17 9.55
CA GLU A 250 1.82 31.65 10.91
C GLU A 250 0.49 31.11 11.49
N THR A 251 -0.55 31.01 10.65
CA THR A 251 -1.86 30.49 11.09
C THR A 251 -1.83 28.98 11.31
N THR A 252 -1.22 28.20 10.40
CA THR A 252 -1.13 26.74 10.54
C THR A 252 -0.20 26.34 11.69
N THR A 253 0.96 27.00 11.84
CA THR A 253 1.85 26.76 13.00
C THR A 253 1.19 27.19 14.31
N LYS A 254 0.45 28.30 14.37
CA LYS A 254 -0.30 28.69 15.59
C LYS A 254 -1.43 27.73 15.93
N VAL A 255 -2.20 27.26 14.94
CA VAL A 255 -3.31 26.32 15.19
C VAL A 255 -2.77 24.95 15.60
N LEU A 256 -1.79 24.39 14.87
CA LEU A 256 -1.22 23.10 15.26
C LEU A 256 -0.39 23.18 16.55
N SER A 257 0.39 24.24 16.79
CA SER A 257 1.09 24.37 18.08
C SER A 257 0.13 24.55 19.25
N ARG A 258 -1.07 25.11 19.04
CA ARG A 258 -2.11 25.11 20.09
C ARG A 258 -2.72 23.73 20.32
N VAL A 259 -2.81 22.89 19.29
CA VAL A 259 -3.40 21.55 19.37
C VAL A 259 -2.41 20.50 19.85
N PHE A 260 -1.13 20.62 19.48
CA PHE A 260 -0.10 19.60 19.69
C PHE A 260 1.04 20.02 20.63
N ALA A 261 1.15 21.28 21.08
CA ALA A 261 2.15 21.61 22.09
C ALA A 261 1.70 21.08 23.46
N PRO A 262 2.43 20.13 24.07
CA PRO A 262 2.19 19.76 25.45
C PRO A 262 2.56 20.98 26.30
N HIS A 263 1.60 21.54 27.04
CA HIS A 263 1.76 22.81 27.74
C HIS A 263 2.37 22.72 29.17
N PRO A 264 3.42 21.91 29.42
CA PRO A 264 4.36 22.25 30.50
C PRO A 264 5.84 22.42 30.07
N THR A 265 6.25 21.98 28.87
CA THR A 265 7.68 22.02 28.49
C THR A 265 8.17 23.40 28.06
N ARG A 266 7.32 24.24 27.46
CA ARG A 266 7.71 25.60 27.01
C ARG A 266 8.13 26.54 28.15
N LEU A 267 7.61 26.37 29.36
CA LEU A 267 8.03 27.17 30.51
C LEU A 267 9.40 26.73 31.04
N LEU A 268 9.77 25.45 30.86
CA LEU A 268 11.10 24.94 31.20
C LEU A 268 12.12 25.21 30.09
N GLU A 269 11.76 25.08 28.81
CA GLU A 269 12.62 25.42 27.66
C GLU A 269 13.05 26.88 27.67
N LYS A 270 12.10 27.80 27.92
CA LYS A 270 12.39 29.24 28.02
C LYS A 270 13.32 29.56 29.19
N ARG A 271 13.35 28.70 30.22
CA ARG A 271 14.24 28.81 31.38
C ARG A 271 15.60 28.12 31.16
N ALA A 272 15.69 27.19 30.20
CA ALA A 272 16.87 26.39 29.92
C ALA A 272 17.64 26.81 28.64
N GLY A 273 17.13 27.78 27.86
CA GLY A 273 17.81 28.26 26.65
C GLY A 273 17.85 27.25 25.49
N LEU A 274 17.00 26.24 25.52
CA LEU A 274 16.91 25.18 24.51
C LEU A 274 15.91 25.62 23.43
N THR A 275 16.34 26.38 22.43
CA THR A 275 15.48 26.86 21.32
C THR A 275 15.39 25.90 20.14
N SER A 276 16.13 24.77 20.15
CA SER A 276 16.35 23.93 18.98
C SER A 276 15.70 22.54 19.00
N LEU A 277 14.83 22.25 19.98
CA LEU A 277 14.20 20.93 20.08
C LEU A 277 13.10 20.72 19.02
N PRO A 278 12.97 19.50 18.45
CA PRO A 278 11.90 19.17 17.52
C PRO A 278 10.53 19.23 18.20
N TYR A 279 9.47 19.49 17.44
CA TYR A 279 8.10 19.62 17.98
C TYR A 279 7.59 18.33 18.64
N LEU A 280 7.94 17.18 18.07
CA LEU A 280 7.64 15.86 18.61
C LEU A 280 8.85 14.95 18.46
N SER A 281 8.96 13.94 19.32
CA SER A 281 9.91 12.85 19.10
C SER A 281 9.58 12.11 17.79
N LEU A 282 10.57 11.49 17.15
CA LEU A 282 10.33 10.68 15.94
C LEU A 282 9.26 9.60 16.18
N ARG A 283 9.20 9.04 17.39
CA ARG A 283 8.22 8.03 17.79
C ARG A 283 6.79 8.58 17.76
N GLU A 284 6.57 9.74 18.38
CA GLU A 284 5.26 10.41 18.37
C GLU A 284 4.89 10.89 16.97
N ALA A 285 5.86 11.43 16.22
CA ALA A 285 5.66 11.86 14.85
C ALA A 285 5.21 10.69 13.95
N LYS A 286 5.76 9.48 14.13
CA LYS A 286 5.30 8.26 13.45
C LYS A 286 3.87 7.91 13.83
N ALA A 287 3.49 7.99 15.10
CA ALA A 287 2.11 7.72 15.53
C ALA A 287 1.10 8.71 14.90
N VAL A 288 1.41 10.00 14.89
CA VAL A 288 0.57 11.03 14.22
C VAL A 288 0.48 10.74 12.71
N SER A 289 1.61 10.43 12.09
CA SER A 289 1.66 10.16 10.64
C SER A 289 0.89 8.89 10.25
N ALA A 290 0.96 7.84 11.08
CA ALA A 290 0.17 6.63 10.91
C ALA A 290 -1.32 6.91 11.04
N LEU A 291 -1.73 7.76 11.99
CA LEU A 291 -3.12 8.20 12.11
C LEU A 291 -3.58 8.97 10.85
N VAL A 292 -2.75 9.89 10.34
CA VAL A 292 -3.06 10.64 9.11
C VAL A 292 -3.23 9.69 7.92
N LEU A 293 -2.31 8.74 7.74
CA LEU A 293 -2.42 7.74 6.68
C LEU A 293 -3.66 6.86 6.85
N PHE A 294 -3.97 6.44 8.07
CA PHE A 294 -5.17 5.66 8.37
C PHE A 294 -6.44 6.42 7.96
N VAL A 295 -6.56 7.71 8.31
CA VAL A 295 -7.71 8.53 7.93
C VAL A 295 -7.85 8.62 6.42
N ILE A 296 -6.74 8.84 5.70
CA ILE A 296 -6.73 8.91 4.23
C ILE A 296 -7.15 7.59 3.59
N LEU A 297 -6.70 6.45 4.13
CA LEU A 297 -7.06 5.12 3.63
C LEU A 297 -8.50 4.72 4.01
N ALA A 298 -8.97 5.09 5.21
CA ALA A 298 -10.29 4.74 5.72
C ALA A 298 -11.42 5.57 5.09
N MET A 299 -11.17 6.85 4.79
CA MET A 299 -12.16 7.76 4.20
C MET A 299 -12.89 7.16 2.97
N PRO A 300 -12.21 6.66 1.92
CA PRO A 300 -12.89 6.07 0.77
C PRO A 300 -13.67 4.79 1.12
N LEU A 301 -13.22 4.02 2.12
CA LEU A 301 -13.89 2.79 2.57
C LEU A 301 -15.22 3.13 3.24
N VAL A 302 -15.20 4.11 4.15
CA VAL A 302 -16.40 4.64 4.83
C VAL A 302 -17.32 5.30 3.81
N TRP A 303 -16.79 6.13 2.91
CA TRP A 303 -17.57 6.81 1.87
C TRP A 303 -18.34 5.81 1.00
N ARG A 304 -17.68 4.74 0.53
CA ARG A 304 -18.33 3.67 -0.25
C ARG A 304 -19.44 2.99 0.54
N HIS A 305 -19.23 2.68 1.81
CA HIS A 305 -20.23 2.00 2.63
C HIS A 305 -21.42 2.89 3.03
N VAL A 306 -21.20 4.19 3.22
CA VAL A 306 -22.24 5.15 3.64
C VAL A 306 -23.06 5.63 2.45
N LEU A 307 -22.43 5.98 1.32
CA LEU A 307 -23.10 6.67 0.21
C LEU A 307 -23.43 5.77 -0.97
N VAL A 308 -22.77 4.63 -1.14
CA VAL A 308 -23.04 3.68 -2.23
C VAL A 308 -23.98 2.56 -1.80
N ARG A 309 -24.84 2.79 -0.79
CA ARG A 309 -26.09 2.02 -0.63
C ARG A 309 -27.10 2.37 -1.75
N VAL A 310 -26.63 2.47 -3.00
CA VAL A 310 -27.49 2.43 -4.17
C VAL A 310 -27.86 0.96 -4.32
N PRO A 311 -29.15 0.58 -4.18
CA PRO A 311 -29.57 -0.78 -4.40
C PRO A 311 -29.08 -1.20 -5.78
N ALA A 312 -28.37 -2.31 -5.87
CA ALA A 312 -27.97 -2.88 -7.13
C ALA A 312 -29.23 -3.07 -7.97
N THR A 313 -29.44 -2.20 -8.97
CA THR A 313 -30.51 -2.38 -9.93
C THR A 313 -30.28 -3.77 -10.53
N PRO A 314 -31.24 -4.71 -10.40
CA PRO A 314 -31.05 -6.05 -10.93
C PRO A 314 -30.71 -5.91 -12.40
N ALA A 315 -29.49 -6.30 -12.78
CA ALA A 315 -29.05 -6.31 -14.15
C ALA A 315 -30.08 -7.16 -14.92
N LYS A 316 -30.89 -6.50 -15.76
CA LYS A 316 -31.79 -7.19 -16.68
C LYS A 316 -30.90 -8.15 -17.48
N ALA A 317 -31.10 -9.44 -17.24
CA ALA A 317 -30.46 -10.51 -17.98
C ALA A 317 -30.65 -10.23 -19.47
N HIS A 318 -29.57 -9.85 -20.16
CA HIS A 318 -29.56 -9.77 -21.60
C HIS A 318 -29.81 -11.17 -22.13
N GLY A 319 -30.90 -11.28 -22.90
CA GLY A 319 -31.49 -12.54 -23.31
C GLY A 319 -30.50 -13.47 -24.02
N LYS A 320 -30.61 -14.75 -23.70
CA LYS A 320 -30.19 -15.85 -24.57
C LYS A 320 -30.86 -15.68 -25.93
N GLU A 321 -30.15 -15.14 -26.91
CA GLU A 321 -30.52 -15.31 -28.31
C GLU A 321 -30.12 -16.73 -28.72
N THR A 322 -31.04 -17.67 -28.53
CA THR A 322 -30.91 -19.04 -29.01
C THR A 322 -31.30 -19.05 -30.48
N LYS A 323 -30.33 -18.98 -31.40
CA LYS A 323 -30.55 -19.26 -32.82
C LYS A 323 -29.94 -20.60 -33.18
N THR A 324 -30.76 -21.64 -33.05
CA THR A 324 -30.58 -22.98 -33.62
C THR A 324 -30.66 -22.87 -35.16
N PRO A 325 -29.69 -23.34 -35.95
CA PRO A 325 -29.87 -23.47 -37.38
C PRO A 325 -30.73 -24.70 -37.66
N LYS A 326 -31.93 -24.48 -38.22
CA LYS A 326 -32.78 -25.55 -38.76
C LYS A 326 -32.08 -26.22 -39.95
N THR A 327 -31.78 -27.50 -39.76
CA THR A 327 -31.50 -28.49 -40.79
C THR A 327 -32.59 -28.46 -41.87
N LYS A 328 -32.24 -28.13 -43.11
CA LYS A 328 -33.05 -28.48 -44.28
C LYS A 328 -32.30 -29.56 -45.07
N ALA A 329 -32.85 -30.76 -45.01
CA ALA A 329 -32.54 -31.85 -45.90
C ALA A 329 -33.13 -31.56 -47.28
N THR A 330 -32.31 -31.62 -48.33
CA THR A 330 -32.77 -31.85 -49.69
C THR A 330 -32.00 -33.03 -50.26
N LYS A 331 -32.76 -34.04 -50.67
CA LYS A 331 -32.31 -35.30 -51.25
C LYS A 331 -31.85 -35.14 -52.70
N ALA A 332 -30.88 -36.01 -53.03
CA ALA A 332 -30.66 -36.70 -54.30
C ALA A 332 -30.20 -35.90 -55.53
N THR A 333 -29.06 -36.29 -56.11
CA THR A 333 -29.03 -37.14 -57.33
C THR A 333 -27.67 -37.84 -57.45
N LYS A 334 -27.71 -39.03 -58.06
CA LYS A 334 -26.73 -40.10 -58.17
C LYS A 334 -26.19 -40.14 -59.61
N ALA A 335 -24.88 -40.15 -59.83
CA ALA A 335 -24.20 -40.73 -61.01
C ALA A 335 -22.67 -40.72 -60.75
N LYS A 336 -22.02 -41.87 -60.51
CA LYS A 336 -21.46 -42.87 -61.45
C LYS A 336 -20.07 -42.52 -62.01
N ALA A 337 -19.12 -43.42 -61.69
CA ALA A 337 -17.93 -43.80 -62.47
C ALA A 337 -16.77 -42.78 -62.52
N GLU A 338 -15.49 -43.12 -62.64
CA GLU A 338 -14.75 -44.38 -62.72
C GLU A 338 -13.27 -43.98 -62.52
N THR A 339 -12.46 -44.91 -62.00
CA THR A 339 -11.06 -45.18 -62.39
C THR A 339 -10.04 -44.01 -62.38
N THR A 340 -8.93 -44.19 -61.65
CA THR A 340 -7.58 -44.47 -62.21
C THR A 340 -6.45 -44.00 -61.26
N LYS A 341 -5.60 -44.97 -60.92
CA LYS A 341 -4.14 -44.96 -60.65
C LYS A 341 -3.46 -43.60 -60.34
N SER A 342 -2.60 -43.60 -59.32
CA SER A 342 -1.13 -43.72 -59.48
C SER A 342 -0.38 -43.01 -58.33
N CYS A 343 0.52 -43.78 -57.71
CA CYS A 343 1.90 -43.45 -57.34
C CYS A 343 2.33 -41.97 -57.32
N VAL A 344 3.07 -41.54 -56.27
CA VAL A 344 4.47 -41.03 -56.36
C VAL A 344 4.91 -40.37 -55.03
N THR A 345 5.92 -40.99 -54.43
CA THR A 345 7.06 -40.50 -53.62
C THR A 345 6.93 -39.40 -52.55
N CYS A 346 7.28 -39.81 -51.31
CA CYS A 346 8.48 -39.39 -50.57
C CYS A 346 9.26 -38.17 -51.12
N GLY A 347 9.31 -37.07 -50.36
CA GLY A 347 10.12 -35.90 -50.66
C GLY A 347 10.55 -35.19 -49.38
N ARG A 348 11.86 -35.08 -49.22
CA ARG A 348 12.65 -34.70 -48.04
C ARG A 348 13.19 -33.29 -48.26
N ARG A 349 13.40 -32.54 -47.17
CA ARG A 349 14.26 -31.33 -47.01
C ARG A 349 13.76 -30.03 -47.69
N ASN A 350 13.69 -28.95 -46.90
CA ASN A 350 14.89 -28.19 -46.52
C ASN A 350 14.84 -27.82 -45.04
#